data_AF-V5FRL1-F1
#
_entry.id   AF-V5FRL1-F1
#
_cell.length_a   1.000
_cell.length_b   1.000
_cell.length_c   1.000
_cell.angle_alpha   90.00
_cell.angle_beta   90.00
_cell.angle_gamma   90.00
#
_symmetry.space_group_name_H-M   'P 1'
#
loop_
_entity.id
_entity.type
_entity.pdbx_description
1 polymer ?
#
loop_
_entity_poly.entity_id
_entity_poly.type
_entity_poly.pdbx_seq_one_letter_code
_entity_poly.pdbx_strand_id
1 'polypeptide(L)'
;TGKLRLKVANKTDTRVKLMSEIISGIQVIKMYAWEKPFEQVIKLARGTEINSLTKTSYLRAIFSSCNVFIERTTLFLTVICFVLLGNIISADKVFSMAQFFNILQLAMAII
;
A
#
# COMPACT_ATOMS: atom_id res chain seq x y z
N THR A 1 -6.43 9.92 -2.51
CA THR A 1 -6.41 9.08 -1.28
C THR A 1 -7.79 8.83 -0.66
N GLY A 2 -8.74 9.77 -0.69
CA GLY A 2 -10.07 9.62 -0.07
C GLY A 2 -10.95 8.47 -0.62
N LYS A 3 -11.02 8.27 -1.94
CA LYS A 3 -11.86 7.22 -2.56
C LYS A 3 -11.48 5.80 -2.13
N LEU A 4 -10.17 5.51 -1.96
CA LEU A 4 -9.69 4.21 -1.48
C LEU A 4 -10.00 4.02 0.01
N ARG A 5 -9.84 5.07 0.83
CA ARG A 5 -10.21 5.03 2.25
C ARG A 5 -11.71 4.78 2.44
N LEU A 6 -12.57 5.45 1.66
CA LEU A 6 -14.02 5.20 1.67
C LEU A 6 -14.36 3.77 1.27
N LYS A 7 -13.71 3.23 0.23
CA LYS A 7 -13.93 1.85 -0.22
C LYS A 7 -13.50 0.82 0.83
N VAL A 8 -12.41 1.09 1.56
CA VAL A 8 -11.97 0.26 2.69
C VAL A 8 -12.96 0.39 3.86
N ALA A 9 -13.37 1.61 4.22
CA ALA A 9 -14.33 1.86 5.29
C ALA A 9 -15.66 1.14 5.04
N ASN A 10 -16.26 1.25 3.85
CA ASN A 10 -17.51 0.55 3.51
C ASN A 10 -17.39 -0.97 3.62
N LYS A 11 -16.24 -1.55 3.22
CA LYS A 11 -16.00 -2.99 3.37
C LYS A 11 -15.90 -3.41 4.83
N THR A 12 -15.17 -2.64 5.64
CA THR A 12 -15.06 -2.88 7.08
C THR A 12 -16.42 -2.75 7.77
N ASP A 13 -17.22 -1.75 7.41
CA ASP A 13 -18.54 -1.49 7.99
C ASP A 13 -19.52 -2.63 7.68
N THR A 14 -19.50 -3.12 6.44
CA THR A 14 -20.29 -4.29 6.02
C THR A 14 -19.93 -5.54 6.83
N ARG A 15 -18.64 -5.78 7.11
CA ARG A 15 -18.18 -6.91 7.93
C ARG A 15 -18.66 -6.77 9.38
N VAL A 16 -18.53 -5.57 9.96
CA VAL A 16 -18.97 -5.31 11.34
C VAL A 16 -20.47 -5.50 11.47
N LYS A 17 -21.24 -5.03 10.50
CA LYS A 17 -22.70 -5.23 10.45
C LYS A 17 -23.07 -6.71 10.37
N LEU A 18 -22.46 -7.48 9.47
CA LEU A 18 -22.69 -8.93 9.36
C LEU A 18 -22.37 -9.68 10.66
N MET A 19 -21.25 -9.35 11.32
CA MET A 19 -20.90 -9.97 12.60
C MET A 19 -21.92 -9.62 13.70
N SER A 20 -22.40 -8.38 13.73
CA SER A 20 -23.43 -7.93 14.67
C SER A 20 -24.74 -8.70 14.48
N GLU A 21 -25.19 -8.87 13.23
CA GLU A 21 -26.40 -9.65 12.89
C GLU A 21 -26.28 -11.12 13.33
N ILE A 22 -25.10 -11.73 13.13
CA ILE A 22 -24.84 -13.12 13.55
C ILE A 22 -24.86 -13.27 15.08
N ILE A 23 -24.27 -12.32 15.81
CA ILE A 23 -24.26 -12.34 17.28
C ILE A 23 -25.69 -12.17 17.82
N SER A 24 -26.47 -11.28 17.22
CA SER A 24 -27.89 -11.08 17.58
C SER A 24 -28.72 -12.34 17.37
N GLY A 25 -28.45 -13.11 16.31
CA GLY A 25 -29.16 -14.36 15.96
C GLY A 25 -28.59 -15.65 16.54
N ILE A 26 -27.60 -15.61 17.44
CA ILE A 26 -26.80 -16.79 17.81
C ILE A 26 -27.61 -17.94 18.42
N GLN A 27 -28.69 -17.63 19.16
CA GLN A 27 -29.54 -18.64 19.78
C GLN A 27 -30.25 -19.52 18.74
N VAL A 28 -30.75 -18.91 17.66
CA VAL A 28 -31.40 -19.62 16.55
C VAL A 28 -30.38 -20.48 15.81
N ILE A 29 -29.19 -19.93 15.53
CA ILE A 29 -28.10 -20.65 14.85
C ILE A 29 -27.73 -21.93 15.60
N LYS A 30 -27.63 -21.85 16.94
CA LYS A 30 -27.35 -23.02 17.79
C LYS A 30 -28.52 -24.00 17.85
N MET A 31 -29.75 -23.50 17.97
CA MET A 31 -30.95 -24.34 18.01
C MET A 31 -31.09 -25.23 16.76
N TYR A 32 -30.70 -24.72 15.59
CA TYR A 32 -30.75 -25.44 14.32
C TYR A 32 -29.39 -26.04 13.88
N ALA A 33 -28.35 -25.98 14.73
CA ALA A 33 -26.99 -26.45 14.41
C ALA A 33 -26.41 -25.87 13.10
N TRP A 34 -26.77 -24.63 12.75
CA TRP A 34 -26.33 -23.94 11.53
C TRP A 34 -24.93 -23.32 11.63
N GLU A 35 -24.13 -23.69 12.63
CA GLU A 35 -22.80 -23.13 12.85
C GLU A 35 -21.87 -23.35 11.65
N LYS A 36 -21.89 -24.56 11.05
CA LYS A 36 -21.04 -24.92 9.91
C LYS A 36 -21.34 -24.13 8.63
N PRO A 37 -22.59 -24.00 8.16
CA PRO A 37 -22.89 -23.16 7.00
C PRO A 37 -22.57 -21.67 7.25
N PHE A 38 -22.84 -21.14 8.45
CA PHE A 38 -22.47 -19.75 8.78
C PHE A 38 -20.95 -19.54 8.81
N GLU A 39 -20.18 -20.50 9.33
CA GLU A 39 -18.72 -20.50 9.29
C GLU A 39 -18.19 -20.37 7.85
N GLN A 40 -18.78 -21.11 6.91
CA GLN A 40 -18.42 -21.06 5.49
C GLN A 40 -18.71 -19.68 4.87
N VAL A 41 -19.86 -19.08 5.20
CA VAL A 41 -20.23 -17.73 4.70
C VAL A 41 -19.23 -16.68 5.20
N ILE A 42 -18.88 -16.71 6.48
CA ILE A 42 -17.87 -15.79 7.06
C ILE A 42 -16.50 -16.00 6.39
N LYS A 43 -16.10 -17.26 6.17
CA LYS A 43 -14.82 -17.60 5.52
C LYS A 43 -14.76 -17.07 4.09
N LEU A 44 -15.85 -17.17 3.33
CA LEU A 44 -15.94 -16.65 1.96
C LEU A 44 -15.86 -15.12 1.95
N ALA A 45 -16.61 -14.44 2.83
CA ALA A 45 -16.54 -12.99 3.00
C ALA A 45 -15.11 -12.54 3.33
N ARG A 46 -14.45 -13.20 4.30
CA ARG A 46 -13.07 -12.91 4.70
C ARG A 46 -12.06 -13.18 3.56
N GLY A 47 -12.27 -14.21 2.75
CA GLY A 47 -11.43 -14.49 1.58
C GLY A 47 -11.43 -13.35 0.56
N THR A 48 -12.60 -12.77 0.27
CA THR A 48 -12.71 -11.63 -0.66
C THR A 48 -12.06 -10.35 -0.12
N GLU A 49 -12.13 -10.13 1.19
CA GLU A 49 -11.47 -9.03 1.89
C GLU A 49 -9.95 -9.17 1.80
N ILE A 50 -9.42 -10.35 2.19
CA ILE A 50 -7.98 -10.64 2.13
C ILE A 50 -7.46 -10.47 0.72
N ASN A 51 -8.13 -11.00 -0.30
CA ASN A 51 -7.69 -10.84 -1.70
C ASN A 51 -7.61 -9.35 -2.11
N SER A 52 -8.57 -8.53 -1.67
CA SER A 52 -8.54 -7.08 -1.92
C SER A 52 -7.41 -6.38 -1.19
N LEU A 53 -7.15 -6.79 0.06
CA LEU A 53 -6.07 -6.26 0.89
C LEU A 53 -4.70 -6.63 0.31
N THR A 54 -4.51 -7.89 -0.08
CA THR A 54 -3.28 -8.40 -0.70
C THR A 54 -2.98 -7.65 -1.99
N LYS A 55 -3.96 -7.46 -2.89
CA LYS A 55 -3.76 -6.65 -4.11
C LYS A 55 -3.32 -5.21 -3.79
N THR A 56 -3.95 -4.59 -2.81
CA THR A 56 -3.60 -3.22 -2.37
C THR A 56 -2.19 -3.17 -1.75
N SER A 57 -1.83 -4.19 -0.98
CA SER A 57 -0.50 -4.35 -0.39
C SER A 57 0.58 -4.53 -1.46
N TYR A 58 0.34 -5.38 -2.46
CA TYR A 58 1.23 -5.55 -3.61
C TYR A 58 1.46 -4.25 -4.38
N LEU A 59 0.39 -3.51 -4.70
CA LEU A 59 0.51 -2.21 -5.37
C LEU A 59 1.35 -1.23 -4.55
N ARG A 60 1.15 -1.20 -3.22
CA ARG A 60 1.93 -0.35 -2.32
C ARG A 60 3.41 -0.77 -2.28
N ALA A 61 3.68 -2.08 -2.25
CA ALA A 61 5.05 -2.61 -2.25
C ALA A 61 5.77 -2.30 -3.56
N ILE A 62 5.10 -2.46 -4.70
CA ILE A 62 5.63 -2.10 -6.03
C ILE A 62 5.93 -0.60 -6.08
N PHE A 63 4.99 0.24 -5.67
CA PHE A 63 5.20 1.69 -5.65
C PHE A 63 6.39 2.09 -4.77
N SER A 64 6.49 1.52 -3.57
CA SER A 64 7.62 1.76 -2.66
C SER A 64 8.95 1.32 -3.28
N SER A 65 8.96 0.18 -3.96
CA SER A 65 10.16 -0.33 -4.64
C SER A 65 10.57 0.59 -5.78
N CYS A 66 9.63 0.99 -6.65
CA CYS A 66 9.88 1.93 -7.74
C CYS A 66 10.46 3.25 -7.23
N ASN A 67 9.96 3.78 -6.12
CA ASN A 67 10.47 5.03 -5.55
C ASN A 67 11.97 4.93 -5.21
N VAL A 68 12.41 3.82 -4.60
CA VAL A 68 13.83 3.56 -4.29
C VAL A 68 14.67 3.43 -5.57
N PHE A 69 14.14 2.76 -6.61
CA PHE A 69 14.84 2.64 -7.89
C PHE A 69 14.98 3.98 -8.61
N ILE A 70 13.94 4.81 -8.62
CA ILE A 70 13.93 6.13 -9.26
C ILE A 70 14.99 7.04 -8.64
N GLU A 71 15.10 7.06 -7.31
CA GLU A 71 16.09 7.85 -6.59
C GLU A 71 17.53 7.52 -7.04
N ARG A 72 17.88 6.23 -7.00
CA ARG A 72 19.22 5.76 -7.40
C ARG A 72 19.51 6.00 -8.88
N THR A 73 18.51 5.78 -9.73
CA THR A 73 18.66 5.94 -11.19
C THR A 73 18.80 7.41 -11.59
N THR A 74 18.06 8.32 -10.94
CA THR A 74 18.13 9.76 -11.18
C THR A 74 19.50 10.33 -10.81
N LEU A 75 20.03 9.91 -9.65
CA LEU A 75 21.39 10.27 -9.24
C LEU A 75 22.44 9.77 -10.23
N PHE A 76 22.32 8.53 -10.68
CA PHE A 76 23.24 7.95 -11.66
C PHE A 76 23.19 8.67 -13.01
N LEU A 77 22.00 8.91 -13.54
CA LEU A 77 21.80 9.63 -14.81
C LEU A 77 22.34 11.06 -14.77
N THR A 78 22.14 11.76 -13.65
CA THR A 78 22.60 13.15 -13.51
C THR A 78 24.11 13.23 -13.46
N VAL A 79 24.78 12.32 -12.74
CA VAL A 79 26.24 12.21 -12.74
C VAL A 79 26.77 11.85 -14.13
N ILE A 80 26.16 10.89 -14.84
CA ILE A 80 26.57 10.53 -16.22
C ILE A 80 26.43 11.73 -17.16
N CYS A 81 25.30 12.42 -17.13
CA CYS A 81 25.06 13.59 -17.96
C CYS A 81 26.10 14.69 -17.68
N PHE A 82 26.43 14.90 -16.41
CA PHE A 82 27.46 15.85 -15.99
C PHE A 82 28.84 15.54 -16.57
N VAL A 83 29.20 14.25 -16.63
CA VAL A 83 30.45 13.75 -17.24
C VAL A 83 30.46 13.91 -18.75
N LEU A 84 29.35 13.56 -19.41
CA LEU A 84 29.21 13.68 -20.86
C LEU A 84 29.34 15.12 -21.36
N LEU A 85 28.95 16.10 -20.53
CA LEU A 85 29.16 17.53 -20.78
C LEU A 85 30.64 17.96 -20.65
N GLY A 86 31.56 17.05 -20.29
CA GLY A 86 32.99 17.34 -20.16
C GLY A 86 33.38 18.00 -18.83
N ASN A 87 32.50 17.99 -17.83
CA ASN A 87 32.81 18.57 -16.53
C ASN A 87 33.67 17.62 -15.67
N ILE A 88 34.53 18.20 -14.84
CA ILE A 88 35.37 17.46 -13.90
C ILE A 88 34.49 17.00 -12.73
N ILE A 89 34.40 15.68 -12.53
CA ILE A 89 33.74 15.08 -11.36
C ILE A 89 34.63 15.36 -10.14
N SER A 90 34.04 15.97 -9.13
CA SER A 90 34.69 16.24 -7.87
C SER A 90 33.74 15.81 -6.75
N ALA A 91 34.28 15.25 -5.66
CA ALA A 91 33.50 14.59 -4.62
C ALA A 91 32.50 15.54 -3.94
N ASP A 92 32.86 16.82 -3.83
CA ASP A 92 32.02 17.91 -3.34
C ASP A 92 30.72 18.04 -4.15
N LYS A 93 30.82 18.08 -5.48
CA LYS A 93 29.65 18.27 -6.36
C LYS A 93 28.69 17.08 -6.32
N VAL A 94 29.23 15.86 -6.36
CA VAL A 94 28.41 14.63 -6.33
C VAL A 94 27.70 14.49 -4.99
N PHE A 95 28.38 14.80 -3.88
CA PHE A 95 27.78 14.77 -2.56
C PHE A 95 26.68 15.83 -2.41
N SER A 96 26.91 17.06 -2.88
CA SER A 96 25.88 18.10 -2.88
C SER A 96 24.65 17.71 -3.72
N MET A 97 24.85 17.18 -4.94
CA MET A 97 23.74 16.69 -5.78
C MET A 97 22.93 15.60 -5.06
N ALA A 98 23.59 14.64 -4.43
CA ALA A 98 22.93 13.60 -3.65
C ALA A 98 22.04 14.16 -2.53
N GLN A 99 22.53 15.16 -1.80
CA GLN A 99 21.75 15.84 -0.76
C GLN A 99 20.52 16.58 -1.32
N PHE A 100 20.67 17.29 -2.44
CA PHE A 100 19.55 17.99 -3.07
C PHE A 100 18.44 17.03 -3.53
N PHE A 101 18.80 15.89 -4.13
CA PHE A 101 17.82 14.90 -4.54
C PHE A 101 17.12 14.24 -3.34
N ASN A 102 17.83 14.02 -2.23
CA ASN A 102 17.22 13.49 -1.01
C ASN A 102 16.17 14.45 -0.42
N ILE A 103 16.48 15.75 -0.35
CA ILE A 103 15.54 16.79 0.11
C ILE A 103 14.34 16.88 -0.84
N LEU A 104 14.58 16.85 -2.16
CA LEU A 104 13.51 16.94 -3.16
C LEU A 104 12.56 15.74 -3.07
N GLN A 105 13.08 14.54 -2.83
CA GLN A 105 12.28 13.35 -2.63
C GLN A 105 11.43 13.45 -1.36
N LEU A 106 11.99 13.93 -0.25
CA LEU A 106 11.22 14.16 0.97
C LEU A 106 10.06 15.13 0.72
N ALA A 107 10.32 16.24 0.03
CA ALA A 107 9.28 17.20 -0.33
C ALA A 107 8.18 16.57 -1.22
N MET A 108 8.57 15.80 -2.23
CA MET A 108 7.64 15.13 -3.14
C MET A 108 6.86 13.98 -2.48
N ALA A 109 7.41 13.32 -1.47
CA ALA A 109 6.74 12.26 -0.73
C ALA A 109 5.70 12.78 0.28
N ILE A 110 5.85 14.04 0.72
CA ILE A 110 4.93 14.71 1.65
C ILE A 110 3.71 15.29 0.92
N ILE A 111 3.86 15.67 -0.36
CA ILE A 111 2.81 16.24 -1.22
C ILE A 111 1.91 15.13 -1.79
#